data_AF-A0A2Z6ZX09-F1
#
_entry.id   AF-A0A2Z6ZX09-F1
#
_cell.length_a   1.000
_cell.length_b   1.000
_cell.length_c   1.000
_cell.angle_alpha   90.00
_cell.angle_beta   90.00
_cell.angle_gamma   90.00
#
_symmetry.space_group_name_H-M   'P 1'
#
loop_
_entity.id
_entity.type
_entity.pdbx_description
1 polymer ?
#
loop_
_entity_poly.entity_id
_entity_poly.type
_entity_poly.pdbx_seq_one_letter_code
_entity_poly.pdbx_strand_id
1 'polypeptide(L)' 'MDVSKYLKVDPTSCIFIDDRIRNVEAAVDAGFRGIQFKNVELLRKDLTHLGIHI' A
#
# COMPACT_ATOMS: atom_id res chain seq x y z
N MET A 1 6.61 5.06 15.48
CA MET A 1 7.91 4.61 14.94
C MET A 1 7.81 4.65 13.43
N ASP A 2 8.84 5.14 12.76
CA ASP A 2 8.88 5.22 11.30
C ASP A 2 9.48 3.93 10.73
N VAL A 3 8.64 3.06 10.17
CA VAL A 3 9.02 1.71 9.68
C VAL A 3 9.86 1.80 8.40
N SER A 4 9.72 2.89 7.62
CA SER A 4 10.49 3.11 6.39
C SER A 4 12.00 3.16 6.65
N LYS A 5 12.41 3.72 7.79
CA LYS A 5 13.82 3.80 8.22
C LYS A 5 14.50 2.44 8.42
N TYR A 6 13.72 1.40 8.66
CA TYR A 6 14.24 0.05 8.92
C TYR A 6 14.21 -0.83 7.68
N LEU A 7 13.27 -0.62 6.76
CA LEU A 7 13.11 -1.47 5.59
C LEU A 7 14.16 -1.22 4.50
N LYS A 8 14.88 -0.09 4.49
CA LYS A 8 15.84 0.29 3.42
C LYS A 8 15.25 0.12 2.01
N VAL A 9 13.94 0.32 1.87
CA VAL A 9 13.21 0.29 0.60
C VAL A 9 12.76 1.69 0.23
N ASP A 10 12.69 1.97 -1.06
CA ASP A 10 12.08 3.19 -1.56
C ASP A 10 10.56 3.11 -1.36
N PRO A 11 9.93 4.05 -0.62
CA PRO A 11 8.47 4.09 -0.47
C PRO A 11 7.74 4.08 -1.81
N THR A 12 8.31 4.69 -2.85
CA THR A 12 7.71 4.77 -4.18
C THR A 12 7.67 3.41 -4.91
N SER A 13 8.52 2.45 -4.49
CA SER A 13 8.48 1.07 -4.97
C SER A 13 7.65 0.14 -4.09
N CYS A 14 6.97 0.67 -3.07
CA CYS A 14 6.22 -0.11 -2.10
C CYS A 14 4.71 0.16 -2.19
N ILE A 15 3.92 -0.88 -1.89
CA ILE A 15 2.47 -0.79 -1.76
C ILE A 15 2.11 -1.00 -0.29
N PHE A 16 1.42 -0.01 0.29
CA PHE A 16 0.87 -0.10 1.63
C PHE A 16 -0.61 -0.48 1.57
N ILE A 17 -1.01 -1.52 2.30
CA ILE A 17 -2.37 -2.05 2.31
C ILE A 17 -2.88 -2.10 3.76
N ASP A 18 -3.98 -1.41 4.04
CA ASP A 18 -4.61 -1.35 5.36
C ASP A 18 -6.14 -1.15 5.19
N ASP A 19 -6.96 -1.64 6.11
CA ASP A 19 -8.42 -1.52 6.03
C ASP A 19 -8.93 -0.12 6.44
N ARG A 20 -8.12 0.62 7.21
CA ARG A 20 -8.45 1.97 7.69
C ARG A 20 -7.94 3.03 6.73
N ILE A 21 -8.86 3.81 6.17
CA ILE A 21 -8.52 4.89 5.22
C ILE A 21 -7.49 5.88 5.76
N ARG A 22 -7.56 6.24 7.06
CA ARG A 22 -6.59 7.16 7.68
C ARG A 22 -5.14 6.65 7.64
N ASN A 23 -4.94 5.33 7.74
CA ASN A 23 -3.62 4.73 7.66
C ASN A 23 -3.09 4.76 6.21
N VAL A 24 -3.99 4.53 5.24
CA VAL A 24 -3.67 4.59 3.81
C VAL A 24 -3.29 6.01 3.41
N GLU A 25 -4.05 7.02 3.85
CA GLU A 25 -3.76 8.44 3.60
C GLU A 25 -2.39 8.83 4.17
N ALA A 26 -2.10 8.47 5.43
CA ALA A 26 -0.80 8.73 6.04
C ALA A 26 0.36 8.03 5.29
N ALA A 27 0.13 6.84 4.74
CA ALA A 27 1.13 6.15 3.93
C ALA A 27 1.35 6.84 2.57
N VAL A 28 0.29 7.34 1.93
CA VAL A 28 0.38 8.14 0.70
C VAL A 28 1.18 9.43 0.95
N ASP A 29 0.91 10.13 2.06
CA ASP A 29 1.67 11.32 2.46
C ASP A 29 3.15 11.01 2.73
N ALA A 30 3.45 9.78 3.17
CA ALA A 30 4.82 9.29 3.38
C ALA A 30 5.50 8.78 2.09
N GLY A 31 4.85 8.88 0.92
CA GLY A 31 5.40 8.53 -0.39
C GLY A 31 5.13 7.09 -0.85
N PHE A 32 4.32 6.33 -0.12
CA PHE A 32 3.90 4.98 -0.53
C PHE A 32 2.76 5.04 -1.54
N ARG A 33 2.60 3.97 -2.33
CA ARG A 33 1.32 3.72 -3.00
C ARG A 33 0.35 3.07 -2.01
N GLY A 34 -0.73 3.75 -1.64
CA GLY A 34 -1.72 3.25 -0.69
C GLY A 34 -2.91 2.54 -1.35
N ILE A 35 -3.35 1.42 -0.78
CA ILE A 35 -4.60 0.72 -1.13
C ILE A 35 -5.40 0.49 0.16
N GLN A 36 -6.67 0.91 0.17
CA GLN A 36 -7.58 0.54 1.24
C GLN A 36 -8.13 -0.87 1.02
N PHE A 37 -7.87 -1.78 1.94
CA PHE A 37 -8.46 -3.11 1.91
C PHE A 37 -9.96 -3.05 2.20
N LYS A 38 -10.76 -3.64 1.31
CA LYS A 38 -12.22 -3.75 1.46
C LYS A 38 -12.70 -5.20 1.40
N ASN A 39 -12.14 -5.99 0.48
CA ASN A 39 -12.31 -7.43 0.36
C ASN A 39 -11.24 -7.99 -0.59
N VAL A 40 -11.21 -9.31 -0.73
CA VAL A 40 -10.19 -10.04 -1.51
C VAL A 40 -10.33 -9.78 -3.01
N GLU A 41 -11.56 -9.72 -3.52
CA GLU A 41 -11.86 -9.54 -4.95
C GLU A 41 -11.38 -8.17 -5.45
N LEU A 42 -11.64 -7.12 -4.69
CA LEU A 42 -11.19 -5.76 -5.00
C LEU A 42 -9.68 -5.65 -4.88
N LEU A 43 -9.07 -6.21 -3.83
CA LEU A 43 -7.62 -6.18 -3.68
C LEU A 43 -6.92 -6.89 -4.85
N ARG A 44 -7.41 -8.06 -5.26
CA ARG A 44 -6.85 -8.77 -6.43
C ARG A 44 -6.93 -7.94 -7.70
N LYS A 45 -8.06 -7.26 -7.92
CA LYS A 45 -8.24 -6.36 -9.06
C LYS A 45 -7.26 -5.19 -9.01
N ASP A 46 -7.13 -4.55 -7.85
CA ASP A 46 -6.20 -3.44 -7.65
C ASP A 46 -4.75 -3.88 -7.91
N LEU A 47 -4.32 -5.03 -7.35
CA LEU A 47 -2.98 -5.58 -7.57
C LEU A 47 -2.74 -5.96 -9.04
N THR A 48 -3.75 -6.54 -9.72
CA THR A 48 -3.64 -6.89 -11.14
C THR A 48 -3.43 -5.66 -12.01
N HIS A 49 -4.11 -4.54 -11.71
CA HIS A 49 -3.87 -3.27 -12.41
C HIS A 49 -2.47 -2.69 -12.20
N LEU A 50 -1.75 -3.16 -11.17
CA LEU A 50 -0.35 -2.82 -10.90
C LEU A 50 0.63 -3.81 -11.56
N GLY A 51 0.13 -4.81 -12.29
CA GLY A 51 0.95 -5.87 -12.88
C GLY A 51 1.33 -6.98 -11.90
N ILE A 52 0.68 -7.04 -10.72
CA ILE A 52 0.89 -8.08 -9.71
C ILE A 52 -0.21 -9.13 -9.83
N HIS A 53 0.16 -10.33 -10.25
CA HIS A 53 -0.76 -11.45 -10.46
C HIS A 53 -0.63 -12.47 -9.32
N ILE A 54 -1.72 -12.71 -8.58
CA ILE A 54 -1.81 -13.61 -7.41
C ILE A 54 -3.13 -14.37 -7.35
#